data_AF-A0A1B9BVW2-F1
#
_entry.id   AF-A0A1B9BVW2-F1
#
_cell.length_a   1.000
_cell.length_b   1.000
_cell.length_c   1.000
_cell.angle_alpha   90.00
_cell.angle_beta   90.00
_cell.angle_gamma   90.00
#
_symmetry.space_group_name_H-M   'P 1'
#
loop_
_entity.id
_entity.type
_entity.pdbx_description
1 polymer ?
#
loop_
_entity_poly.entity_id
_entity_poly.type
_entity_poly.pdbx_seq_one_letter_code
_entity_poly.pdbx_strand_id
1 'polypeptide(L)'
;MKRFYFTLILACSAAVTLPAYAAMGNMQSMNNMGVVSGQATKAQTFMGQGKINSINPEANTINVAMGPVKALGWPSMSMNFLVQDKATLHSLKTGEIVNFAFAKDTAGGYVITRITPIRR
;
A
#
# COMPACT_ATOMS: atom_id res chain seq x y z
N MET A 1 -28.77 4.10 31.97
CA MET A 1 -29.62 2.90 32.11
C MET A 1 -28.76 1.66 31.98
N LYS A 2 -28.98 0.69 32.88
CA LYS A 2 -28.53 -0.72 32.89
C LYS A 2 -27.01 -1.00 32.95
N ARG A 3 -26.56 -1.15 34.20
CA ARG A 3 -25.40 -1.93 34.63
C ARG A 3 -25.71 -3.42 34.46
N PHE A 4 -24.74 -4.23 34.03
CA PHE A 4 -24.80 -5.69 34.14
C PHE A 4 -23.48 -6.24 34.69
N TYR A 5 -23.66 -7.21 35.57
CA TYR A 5 -22.77 -7.80 36.58
C TYR A 5 -21.68 -8.68 35.95
N PHE A 6 -20.44 -8.70 36.44
CA PHE A 6 -19.88 -9.39 37.63
C PHE A 6 -19.93 -10.93 37.56
N THR A 7 -18.74 -11.55 37.71
CA THR A 7 -18.40 -12.99 37.93
C THR A 7 -18.51 -13.91 36.69
N LEU A 8 -17.68 -14.95 36.45
CA LEU A 8 -16.86 -15.81 37.32
C LEU A 8 -15.98 -16.76 36.44
N ILE A 9 -14.71 -16.97 36.83
CA ILE A 9 -13.87 -18.20 36.77
C ILE A 9 -13.82 -19.05 35.48
N LEU A 10 -12.62 -19.29 34.92
CA LEU A 10 -12.00 -20.64 34.94
C LEU A 10 -10.51 -20.60 34.53
N ALA A 11 -9.68 -21.09 35.44
CA ALA A 11 -8.27 -21.38 35.24
C ALA A 11 -8.07 -22.50 34.20
N CYS A 12 -7.06 -22.38 33.34
CA CYS A 12 -6.41 -23.55 32.75
C CYS A 12 -4.90 -23.31 32.68
N SER A 13 -4.20 -24.24 33.30
CA SER A 13 -2.80 -24.20 33.67
C SER A 13 -1.87 -24.65 32.54
N ALA A 14 -0.59 -24.33 32.75
CA ALA A 14 0.58 -25.15 32.45
C ALA A 14 1.08 -25.28 31.00
N ALA A 15 2.15 -24.53 30.74
CA ALA A 15 3.48 -25.01 30.36
C ALA A 15 3.60 -26.12 29.31
N VAL A 16 4.12 -25.75 28.13
CA VAL A 16 4.96 -26.63 27.32
C VAL A 16 6.23 -25.87 26.96
N THR A 17 7.31 -26.16 27.67
CA THR A 17 8.68 -25.82 27.26
C THR A 17 9.27 -27.03 26.54
N LEU A 18 9.63 -26.87 25.26
CA LEU A 18 10.38 -27.87 24.49
C LEU A 18 11.84 -27.41 24.37
N PRO A 19 12.82 -28.14 24.94
CA PRO A 19 14.22 -27.90 24.63
C PRO A 19 14.60 -28.58 23.30
N ALA A 20 15.08 -27.71 22.40
CA ALA A 20 16.08 -27.88 21.35
C ALA A 20 16.41 -29.30 20.82
N TYR A 21 16.12 -29.45 19.53
CA TYR A 21 16.71 -30.37 18.57
C TYR A 21 18.24 -30.47 18.70
N ALA A 22 18.74 -31.69 18.95
CA ALA A 22 20.15 -32.03 18.81
C ALA A 22 20.43 -32.51 17.37
N ALA A 23 21.55 -32.06 16.85
CA ALA A 23 22.00 -32.18 15.48
C ALA A 23 22.28 -33.63 15.05
N MET A 24 21.83 -33.97 13.83
CA MET A 24 22.48 -34.97 12.99
C MET A 24 23.01 -34.24 11.76
N GLY A 25 24.33 -34.09 11.70
CA GLY A 25 25.00 -33.59 10.52
C GLY A 25 24.86 -34.57 9.35
N ASN A 26 24.92 -34.05 8.13
CA ASN A 26 26.00 -34.38 7.20
C ASN A 26 25.88 -33.54 5.91
N MET A 27 26.93 -32.77 5.66
CA MET A 27 27.55 -32.48 4.35
C MET A 27 26.79 -31.83 3.19
N GLN A 28 27.45 -30.74 2.74
CA GLN A 28 27.77 -30.46 1.33
C GLN A 28 26.63 -29.94 0.45
N SER A 29 26.47 -28.61 0.44
CA SER A 29 26.56 -27.93 -0.86
C SER A 29 27.23 -26.57 -0.69
N MET A 30 28.29 -26.46 -1.46
CA MET A 30 29.15 -25.32 -1.67
C MET A 30 28.37 -24.17 -2.34
N ASN A 31 28.86 -22.95 -2.12
CA ASN A 31 28.77 -21.79 -3.02
C ASN A 31 27.44 -21.05 -3.13
N ASN A 32 27.33 -19.96 -2.35
CA ASN A 32 27.19 -18.59 -2.84
C ASN A 32 26.48 -17.75 -1.77
N MET A 33 27.14 -17.56 -0.62
CA MET A 33 26.70 -16.58 0.36
C MET A 33 27.19 -15.19 -0.07
N GLY A 34 26.76 -14.78 -1.26
CA GLY A 34 26.69 -13.38 -1.62
C GLY A 34 25.65 -12.75 -0.72
N VAL A 35 26.12 -11.98 0.25
CA VAL A 35 25.43 -10.85 0.87
C VAL A 35 24.08 -10.56 0.21
N VAL A 36 22.98 -11.06 0.78
CA VAL A 36 21.67 -10.42 0.61
C VAL A 36 21.71 -9.13 1.42
N SER A 37 22.49 -8.20 0.87
CA SER A 37 22.28 -6.76 0.94
C SER A 37 20.78 -6.54 0.89
N GLY A 38 20.27 -5.77 1.85
CA GLY A 38 18.87 -5.37 1.92
C GLY A 38 18.45 -4.79 0.58
N GLN A 39 17.89 -5.63 -0.29
CA GLN A 39 17.21 -5.18 -1.47
C GLN A 39 15.91 -4.59 -0.95
N ALA A 40 15.93 -3.28 -0.71
CA ALA A 40 14.72 -2.50 -0.67
C ALA A 40 13.92 -2.88 -1.91
N THR A 41 12.87 -3.68 -1.73
CA THR A 41 11.94 -4.04 -2.79
C THR A 41 11.46 -2.73 -3.39
N LYS A 42 11.94 -2.39 -4.60
CA LYS A 42 11.47 -1.19 -5.30
C LYS A 42 9.96 -1.33 -5.43
N ALA A 43 9.22 -0.47 -4.73
CA ALA A 43 7.77 -0.44 -4.82
C ALA A 43 7.39 -0.24 -6.30
N GLN A 44 6.61 -1.19 -6.84
CA GLN A 44 6.18 -1.11 -8.23
C GLN A 44 5.36 0.15 -8.43
N THR A 45 5.84 1.01 -9.32
CA THR A 45 5.17 2.26 -9.68
C THR A 45 4.45 2.09 -11.01
N PHE A 46 3.21 2.57 -11.07
CA PHE A 46 2.34 2.56 -12.23
C PHE A 46 2.13 3.99 -12.71
N MET A 47 1.88 4.14 -14.01
CA MET A 47 1.57 5.43 -14.62
C MET A 47 0.12 5.44 -15.08
N GLY A 48 -0.55 6.56 -14.81
CA GLY A 48 -1.91 6.85 -15.25
C GLY A 48 -1.99 8.22 -15.88
N GLN A 49 -2.98 8.38 -16.74
CA GLN A 49 -3.39 9.67 -17.28
C GLN A 49 -4.91 9.77 -17.13
N GLY A 50 -5.39 10.96 -16.77
CA GLY A 50 -6.81 11.18 -16.59
C GLY A 50 -7.19 12.62 -16.37
N LYS A 51 -8.49 12.85 -16.21
CA LYS A 51 -9.08 14.13 -15.87
C LYS A 51 -9.50 14.15 -14.41
N ILE A 52 -9.15 15.21 -13.68
CA ILE A 52 -9.61 15.39 -12.30
C ILE A 52 -11.10 15.72 -12.30
N ASN A 53 -11.92 14.90 -11.65
CA ASN A 53 -13.35 15.14 -11.46
C ASN A 53 -13.64 15.94 -10.18
N SER A 54 -12.90 15.66 -9.10
CA SER A 54 -13.01 16.37 -7.83
C SER A 54 -11.76 16.22 -6.97
N ILE A 55 -11.57 17.14 -6.03
CA ILE A 55 -10.48 17.15 -5.05
C ILE A 55 -11.10 17.25 -3.67
N ASN A 56 -10.70 16.38 -2.74
CA ASN A 56 -11.13 16.40 -1.34
C ASN A 56 -9.91 16.56 -0.42
N PRO A 57 -9.58 17.81 -0.01
CA PRO A 57 -8.44 18.08 0.86
C PRO A 57 -8.60 17.53 2.29
N GLU A 58 -9.83 17.40 2.79
CA GLU A 58 -10.12 16.84 4.12
C GLU A 58 -9.76 15.36 4.18
N ALA A 59 -10.15 14.60 3.15
CA ALA A 59 -9.84 13.18 3.03
C ALA A 59 -8.49 12.89 2.35
N ASN A 60 -7.75 13.92 1.93
CA ASN A 60 -6.51 13.79 1.15
C ASN A 60 -6.64 12.90 -0.11
N THR A 61 -7.78 13.03 -0.81
CA THR A 61 -8.09 12.22 -1.99
C THR A 61 -8.41 13.07 -3.22
N ILE A 62 -8.18 12.51 -4.40
CA ILE A 62 -8.65 13.06 -5.68
C ILE A 62 -9.44 12.01 -6.45
N ASN A 63 -10.54 12.41 -7.08
CA ASN A 63 -11.26 11.57 -8.02
C ASN A 63 -10.74 11.87 -9.43
N VAL A 64 -10.25 10.83 -10.12
CA VAL A 64 -9.72 10.96 -11.48
C VAL A 64 -10.47 10.02 -12.41
N ALA A 65 -11.04 10.56 -13.49
CA ALA A 65 -11.46 9.79 -14.66
C ALA A 65 -10.20 9.41 -15.45
N MET A 66 -9.69 8.21 -15.21
CA MET A 66 -8.46 7.71 -15.79
C MET A 66 -8.71 6.80 -17.00
N GLY A 67 -7.75 6.82 -17.91
CA GLY A 67 -7.68 5.85 -19.00
C GLY A 67 -7.30 4.45 -18.50
N PRO A 68 -7.20 3.47 -19.42
CA PRO A 68 -6.91 2.09 -19.06
C PRO A 68 -5.47 1.94 -18.57
N VAL A 69 -5.27 1.16 -17.50
CA VAL A 69 -3.94 0.81 -16.98
C VAL A 69 -3.69 -0.66 -17.23
N LYS A 70 -3.04 -0.95 -18.36
CA LYS A 70 -2.77 -2.31 -18.85
C LYS A 70 -2.02 -3.18 -17.83
N ALA A 71 -1.06 -2.59 -17.10
CA ALA A 71 -0.25 -3.29 -16.11
C ALA A 71 -1.07 -3.87 -14.95
N LEU A 72 -2.26 -3.30 -14.68
CA LEU A 72 -3.18 -3.74 -13.63
C LEU A 72 -4.46 -4.38 -14.19
N GLY A 73 -4.59 -4.46 -15.53
CA GLY A 73 -5.83 -4.90 -16.17
C GLY A 73 -7.02 -3.97 -15.94
N TRP A 74 -6.79 -2.72 -15.54
CA TRP A 74 -7.86 -1.78 -15.24
C TRP A 74 -8.41 -1.13 -16.53
N PRO A 75 -9.74 -1.10 -16.72
CA PRO A 75 -10.35 -0.37 -17.84
C PRO A 75 -10.28 1.15 -17.60
N SER A 76 -10.80 1.93 -18.54
CA SER A 76 -11.07 3.35 -18.27
C SER A 76 -12.15 3.45 -17.20
N MET A 77 -11.86 4.13 -16.10
CA MET A 77 -12.77 4.25 -14.97
C MET A 77 -12.51 5.51 -14.16
N SER A 78 -13.46 5.90 -13.30
CA SER A 78 -13.24 6.96 -12.32
C SER A 78 -12.93 6.35 -10.96
N MET A 79 -11.83 6.76 -10.34
CA MET A 79 -11.40 6.20 -9.06
C MET A 79 -10.90 7.29 -8.13
N ASN A 80 -11.14 7.11 -6.83
CA ASN A 80 -10.56 7.93 -5.77
C ASN A 80 -9.16 7.41 -5.45
N PHE A 81 -8.18 8.29 -5.52
CA PHE A 81 -6.80 8.02 -5.12
C PHE A 81 -6.43 8.87 -3.92
N LEU A 82 -5.77 8.24 -2.93
CA LEU A 82 -5.02 8.98 -1.92
C LEU A 82 -3.81 9.63 -2.57
N VAL A 83 -3.38 10.77 -2.05
CA VAL A 83 -2.15 11.44 -2.49
C VAL A 83 -1.11 11.39 -1.38
N GLN A 84 0.12 11.01 -1.71
CA GLN A 84 1.19 10.84 -0.73
C GLN A 84 1.54 12.17 -0.03
N ASP A 85 1.56 13.26 -0.79
CA ASP A 85 1.79 14.61 -0.28
C ASP A 85 0.55 15.49 -0.50
N LYS A 86 -0.10 15.90 0.60
CA LYS A 86 -1.28 16.77 0.59
C LYS A 86 -1.01 18.12 -0.05
N ALA A 87 0.22 18.65 0.01
CA ALA A 87 0.57 19.92 -0.62
C ALA A 87 0.39 19.87 -2.14
N THR A 88 0.51 18.68 -2.73
CA THR A 88 0.30 18.47 -4.17
C THR A 88 -1.12 18.87 -4.59
N LEU A 89 -2.13 18.66 -3.74
CA LEU A 89 -3.53 19.01 -4.02
C LEU A 89 -3.71 20.50 -4.32
N HIS A 90 -2.90 21.37 -3.71
CA HIS A 90 -3.01 22.82 -3.89
C HIS A 90 -2.60 23.28 -5.30
N SER A 91 -1.82 22.47 -6.01
CA SER A 91 -1.36 22.75 -7.36
C SER A 91 -2.32 22.27 -8.46
N LEU A 92 -3.37 21.53 -8.08
CA LEU A 92 -4.30 20.86 -8.99
C LEU A 92 -5.65 21.55 -9.01
N LYS A 93 -6.34 21.46 -10.15
CA LYS A 93 -7.71 21.98 -10.29
C LYS A 93 -8.65 20.92 -10.86
N THR A 94 -9.91 20.99 -10.43
CA THR A 94 -10.97 20.20 -11.05
C THR A 94 -11.07 20.51 -12.54
N GLY A 95 -11.23 19.48 -13.36
CA GLY A 95 -11.32 19.58 -14.81
C GLY A 95 -9.98 19.47 -15.54
N GLU A 96 -8.86 19.50 -14.81
CA GLU A 96 -7.51 19.46 -15.37
C GLU A 96 -7.14 18.05 -15.85
N ILE A 97 -6.38 17.99 -16.95
CA ILE A 97 -5.80 16.74 -17.45
C ILE A 97 -4.43 16.56 -16.81
N VAL A 98 -4.19 15.39 -16.24
CA VAL A 98 -2.99 15.09 -15.46
C VAL A 98 -2.35 13.79 -15.89
N ASN A 99 -1.03 13.75 -15.83
CA ASN A 99 -0.26 12.52 -15.74
C ASN A 99 0.09 12.27 -14.28
N PHE A 100 -0.09 11.04 -13.80
CA PHE A 100 0.20 10.69 -12.41
C PHE A 100 0.90 9.34 -12.32
N ALA A 101 1.83 9.26 -11.36
CA ALA A 101 2.46 8.04 -10.92
C ALA A 101 1.82 7.61 -9.60
N PHE A 102 1.53 6.32 -9.48
CA PHE A 102 0.94 5.76 -8.27
C PHE A 102 1.56 4.40 -7.95
N ALA A 103 1.60 4.05 -6.67
CA ALA A 103 2.17 2.81 -6.20
C ALA A 103 1.24 2.17 -5.18
N LYS A 104 1.45 0.87 -4.93
CA LYS A 104 0.76 0.17 -3.86
C LYS A 104 1.35 0.61 -2.51
N ASP A 105 0.51 1.06 -1.60
CA ASP A 105 0.89 1.37 -0.23
C ASP A 105 1.01 0.08 0.60
N THR A 106 1.66 0.19 1.76
CA THR A 106 1.80 -0.85 2.79
C THR A 106 0.46 -1.44 3.24
N ALA A 107 -0.62 -0.66 3.24
CA ALA A 107 -1.98 -1.12 3.53
C ALA A 107 -2.65 -1.85 2.34
N GLY A 108 -1.98 -1.94 1.19
CA GLY A 108 -2.47 -2.60 -0.02
C GLY A 108 -3.34 -1.75 -0.94
N GLY A 109 -3.63 -0.50 -0.57
CA GLY A 109 -4.28 0.49 -1.43
C GLY A 109 -3.33 1.10 -2.46
N TYR A 110 -3.84 1.95 -3.36
CA TYR A 110 -3.04 2.70 -4.32
C TYR A 110 -2.97 4.18 -3.95
N VAL A 111 -1.76 4.71 -3.90
CA VAL A 111 -1.47 6.10 -3.55
C VAL A 111 -0.72 6.77 -4.69
N ILE A 112 -1.13 8.00 -5.04
CA ILE A 112 -0.43 8.84 -6.00
C ILE A 112 0.83 9.37 -5.34
N THR A 113 1.98 9.02 -5.91
CA THR A 113 3.30 9.44 -5.45
C THR A 113 3.79 10.68 -6.20
N ARG A 114 3.29 10.90 -7.42
CA ARG A 114 3.57 12.08 -8.22
C ARG A 114 2.40 12.37 -9.15
N ILE A 115 2.09 13.65 -9.35
CA ILE A 115 1.06 14.07 -10.29
C ILE A 115 1.49 15.40 -10.91
N THR A 116 1.21 15.56 -12.20
CA THR A 116 1.63 16.73 -12.96
C THR A 116 0.56 17.06 -13.99
N PRO A 117 0.05 18.31 -13.99
CA PRO A 117 -0.80 18.80 -15.05
C PRO A 117 -0.16 18.73 -16.43
N ILE A 118 -0.95 18.32 -17.41
CA ILE A 118 -0.60 18.44 -18.82
C ILE A 118 -1.10 19.80 -19.27
N ARG A 119 -0.24 20.82 -19.18
CA ARG A 119 -0.58 22.13 -19.77
C ARG A 119 -0.70 21.96 -21.28
N ARG A 120 -1.83 22.40 -21.84
CA ARG A 120 -1.96 22.62 -23.28
C ARG A 120 -1.55 24.04 -23.63
#